data_AF-A0A7V1YJ60-F1
#
_entry.id   AF-A0A7V1YJ60-F1
#
_cell.length_a   1.000
_cell.length_b   1.000
_cell.length_c   1.000
_cell.angle_alpha   90.00
_cell.angle_beta   90.00
_cell.angle_gamma   90.00
#
_symmetry.space_group_name_H-M   'P 1'
#
loop_
_entity.id
_entity.type
_entity.pdbx_description
1 polymer ?
#
loop_
_entity_poly.entity_id
_entity_poly.type
_entity_poly.pdbx_seq_one_letter_code
_entity_poly.pdbx_strand_id
1 'polypeptide(L)'
;MEHLSRQQPSPAAGGRARRPRPATGEERRAGILARLRSGGGPVRAADLAAAFGVSRQVIVGDVAILRAEGHPVVGTPRGYVLLEPAPAPGPQAVFACRHDRRGTRAELLAIVEAG
;
A
#
# COMPACT_ATOMS: atom_id res chain seq x y z
N MET A 1 -12.41 -18.36 -68.95
CA MET A 1 -13.70 -18.55 -68.24
C MET A 1 -13.33 -18.90 -66.81
N GLU A 2 -12.88 -17.89 -66.05
CA GLU A 2 -13.74 -17.04 -65.24
C GLU A 2 -14.24 -17.82 -64.02
N HIS A 3 -13.62 -17.60 -62.86
CA HIS A 3 -14.35 -17.32 -61.63
C HIS A 3 -13.46 -16.53 -60.66
N LEU A 4 -14.09 -15.49 -60.15
CA LEU A 4 -13.59 -14.35 -59.42
C LEU A 4 -12.96 -14.66 -58.05
N SER A 5 -12.08 -13.72 -57.66
CA SER A 5 -12.01 -13.11 -56.34
C SER A 5 -11.65 -13.99 -55.14
N ARG A 6 -10.39 -13.91 -54.75
CA ARG A 6 -10.04 -13.71 -53.34
C ARG A 6 -9.00 -12.61 -53.21
N GLN A 7 -9.55 -11.40 -53.08
CA GLN A 7 -8.93 -10.29 -52.41
C GLN A 7 -8.55 -10.74 -50.99
N GLN A 8 -7.26 -10.68 -50.63
CA GLN A 8 -6.86 -10.48 -49.23
C GLN A 8 -6.03 -9.19 -49.12
N PRO A 9 -6.44 -8.25 -48.25
CA PRO A 9 -5.80 -6.95 -48.10
C PRO A 9 -4.65 -6.96 -47.09
N SER A 10 -3.71 -6.02 -47.34
CA SER A 10 -3.00 -5.08 -46.45
C SER A 10 -2.45 -5.51 -45.07
N PRO A 11 -1.23 -5.04 -44.71
CA PRO A 11 -0.64 -5.21 -43.39
C PRO A 11 -1.25 -4.26 -42.34
N ALA A 12 -0.86 -4.50 -41.09
CA ALA A 12 -0.94 -3.61 -39.92
C ALA A 12 -2.23 -3.65 -39.08
N ALA A 13 -2.10 -4.23 -37.89
CA ALA A 13 -2.62 -3.66 -36.65
C ALA A 13 -1.92 -4.31 -35.44
N GLY A 14 -0.61 -4.10 -35.32
CA GLY A 14 0.07 -4.22 -34.04
C GLY A 14 -0.41 -3.10 -33.13
N GLY A 15 -1.62 -3.23 -32.59
CA GLY A 15 -2.19 -2.33 -31.61
C GLY A 15 -1.34 -2.40 -30.36
N ARG A 16 -0.41 -1.45 -30.21
CA ARG A 16 0.27 -1.23 -28.93
C ARG A 16 -0.83 -0.98 -27.90
N ALA A 17 -1.08 -1.97 -27.04
CA ALA A 17 -1.99 -1.83 -25.92
C ALA A 17 -1.61 -0.56 -25.17
N ARG A 18 -2.50 0.46 -25.21
CA ARG A 18 -2.24 1.76 -24.62
C ARG A 18 -2.01 1.51 -23.14
N ARG A 19 -0.78 1.74 -22.65
CA ARG A 19 -0.47 1.63 -21.23
C ARG A 19 -1.50 2.48 -20.47
N PRO A 20 -2.19 1.94 -19.46
CA PRO A 20 -3.14 2.70 -18.68
C PRO A 20 -2.43 3.93 -18.10
N ARG A 21 -3.10 5.09 -18.10
CA ARG A 21 -2.50 6.32 -17.55
C ARG A 21 -2.21 6.10 -16.06
N PRO A 22 -1.15 6.71 -15.51
CA PRO A 22 -0.94 6.70 -14.07
C PRO A 22 -2.14 7.35 -13.36
N ALA A 23 -2.59 6.74 -12.28
CA ALA A 23 -3.68 7.26 -11.45
C ALA A 23 -3.37 8.68 -10.97
N THR A 24 -4.36 9.56 -10.91
CA THR A 24 -4.21 10.88 -10.27
C THR A 24 -3.87 10.73 -8.79
N GLY A 25 -3.39 11.81 -8.16
CA GLY A 25 -3.16 11.81 -6.71
C GLY A 25 -4.40 11.42 -5.91
N GLU A 26 -5.57 11.90 -6.33
CA GLU A 26 -6.84 11.66 -5.65
C GLU A 26 -7.33 10.21 -5.83
N GLU A 27 -7.28 9.67 -7.07
CA GLU A 27 -7.59 8.26 -7.36
C GLU A 27 -6.67 7.32 -6.58
N ARG A 28 -5.39 7.68 -6.48
CA ARG A 28 -4.39 6.90 -5.76
C ARG A 28 -4.63 6.93 -4.25
N ARG A 29 -4.90 8.10 -3.66
CA ARG A 29 -5.25 8.22 -2.22
C ARG A 29 -6.51 7.42 -1.88
N ALA A 30 -7.55 7.51 -2.70
CA ALA A 30 -8.76 6.70 -2.55
C ALA A 30 -8.45 5.19 -2.64
N GLY A 31 -7.63 4.78 -3.60
CA GLY A 31 -7.20 3.39 -3.75
C GLY A 31 -6.33 2.89 -2.59
N ILE A 32 -5.45 3.74 -2.04
CA ILE A 32 -4.66 3.42 -0.83
C ILE A 32 -5.61 3.15 0.34
N LEU A 33 -6.56 4.04 0.62
CA LEU A 33 -7.54 3.85 1.70
C LEU A 33 -8.35 2.57 1.53
N ALA A 34 -8.86 2.32 0.31
CA ALA A 34 -9.64 1.12 0.03
C ALA A 34 -8.84 -0.16 0.31
N ARG A 35 -7.55 -0.17 -0.03
CA ARG A 35 -6.66 -1.32 0.17
C ARG A 35 -6.23 -1.50 1.63
N LEU A 36 -6.12 -0.42 2.38
CA LEU A 36 -5.87 -0.48 3.82
C LEU A 36 -7.11 -0.93 4.61
N ARG A 37 -8.32 -0.59 4.15
CA ARG A 37 -9.59 -1.05 4.74
C ARG A 37 -9.85 -2.54 4.47
N SER A 38 -9.61 -3.00 3.25
CA SER A 38 -9.86 -4.40 2.87
C SER A 38 -8.78 -5.37 3.35
N GLY A 39 -7.60 -4.86 3.73
CA GLY A 39 -6.50 -5.66 4.23
C GLY A 39 -6.68 -6.03 5.70
N GLY A 40 -6.66 -7.33 6.02
CA GLY A 40 -6.61 -7.82 7.41
C GLY A 40 -5.27 -7.60 8.11
N GLY A 41 -4.41 -6.69 7.63
CA GLY A 41 -3.07 -6.46 8.17
C GLY A 41 -2.26 -5.40 7.42
N PRO A 42 -1.00 -5.18 7.83
CA PRO A 42 -0.15 -4.13 7.27
C PRO A 42 0.14 -4.31 5.78
N VAL A 43 -0.03 -3.25 4.99
CA VAL A 43 0.28 -3.21 3.56
C VAL A 43 1.59 -2.46 3.32
N ARG A 44 2.56 -3.09 2.64
CA ARG A 44 3.86 -2.45 2.42
C ARG A 44 3.74 -1.28 1.44
N ALA A 45 4.50 -0.21 1.71
CA ALA A 45 4.58 0.94 0.81
C ALA A 45 5.08 0.57 -0.60
N ALA A 46 5.95 -0.43 -0.70
CA ALA A 46 6.45 -0.94 -1.98
C ALA A 46 5.34 -1.61 -2.81
N ASP A 47 4.43 -2.34 -2.16
CA ASP A 47 3.32 -3.03 -2.84
C ASP A 47 2.30 -2.01 -3.36
N LEU A 48 2.03 -0.96 -2.59
CA LEU A 48 1.20 0.18 -3.04
C LEU A 48 1.87 0.91 -4.21
N ALA A 49 3.16 1.20 -4.10
CA ALA A 49 3.92 1.89 -5.15
C ALA A 49 3.88 1.11 -6.48
N ALA A 50 4.14 -0.21 -6.43
CA ALA A 50 4.06 -1.08 -7.59
C ALA A 50 2.65 -1.12 -8.19
N ALA A 51 1.61 -1.22 -7.35
CA ALA A 51 0.23 -1.29 -7.82
C ALA A 51 -0.25 -0.01 -8.52
N PHE A 52 0.23 1.16 -8.10
CA PHE A 52 -0.13 2.44 -8.71
C PHE A 52 0.90 2.93 -9.75
N GLY A 53 1.97 2.17 -9.98
CA GLY A 53 3.03 2.54 -10.93
C GLY A 53 3.80 3.79 -10.52
N VAL A 54 3.97 4.04 -9.22
CA VAL A 54 4.66 5.23 -8.67
C VAL A 54 5.85 4.81 -7.80
N SER A 55 6.63 5.79 -7.35
CA SER A 55 7.70 5.53 -6.38
C SER A 55 7.16 5.41 -4.96
N ARG A 56 7.94 4.80 -4.07
CA ARG A 56 7.63 4.77 -2.63
C ARG A 56 7.46 6.17 -2.04
N GLN A 57 8.23 7.17 -2.50
CA GLN A 57 8.15 8.54 -1.99
C GLN A 57 6.79 9.19 -2.30
N VAL A 58 6.21 8.89 -3.46
CA VAL A 58 4.86 9.35 -3.80
C VAL A 58 3.84 8.78 -2.82
N ILE A 59 3.92 7.48 -2.50
CA ILE A 59 3.05 6.84 -1.51
C ILE A 59 3.22 7.44 -0.12
N VAL A 60 4.46 7.75 0.29
CA VAL A 60 4.73 8.43 1.58
C VAL A 60 4.02 9.79 1.63
N GLY A 61 4.11 10.58 0.55
CA GLY A 61 3.42 11.86 0.43
C GLY A 61 1.90 11.72 0.46
N ASP A 62 1.34 10.76 -0.27
CA ASP A 62 -0.10 10.48 -0.25
C ASP A 62 -0.61 10.11 1.14
N VAL A 63 0.13 9.26 1.86
CA VAL A 63 -0.21 8.88 3.23
C VAL A 63 -0.13 10.09 4.18
N ALA A 64 0.83 10.99 3.98
CA ALA A 64 0.91 12.22 4.77
C ALA A 64 -0.32 13.12 4.55
N ILE A 65 -0.78 13.25 3.30
CA ILE A 65 -2.02 13.98 2.98
C ILE A 65 -3.23 13.30 3.62
N LEU A 66 -3.38 11.98 3.48
CA LEU A 66 -4.46 11.22 4.10
C LEU A 66 -4.52 11.41 5.62
N ARG A 67 -3.36 11.47 6.30
CA ARG A 67 -3.28 11.77 7.73
C ARG A 67 -3.73 13.19 8.06
N ALA A 68 -3.31 14.17 7.25
CA ALA A 68 -3.74 15.56 7.42
C ALA A 68 -5.26 15.73 7.19
N GLU A 69 -5.85 14.90 6.32
CA GLU A 69 -7.29 14.78 6.10
C GLU A 69 -8.04 14.04 7.23
N GLY A 70 -7.32 13.56 8.26
CA GLY A 70 -7.90 12.91 9.44
C GLY A 70 -8.07 11.39 9.32
N HIS A 71 -7.56 10.76 8.26
CA HIS A 71 -7.57 9.31 8.17
C HIS A 71 -6.50 8.71 9.12
N PRO A 72 -6.86 7.74 9.99
CA PRO A 72 -5.97 7.17 11.00
C PRO A 72 -4.98 6.14 10.41
N VAL A 73 -4.23 6.55 9.37
CA VAL A 73 -3.24 5.71 8.70
C VAL A 73 -1.93 5.73 9.49
N VAL A 74 -1.50 4.59 10.03
CA VAL A 74 -0.28 4.47 10.83
C VAL A 74 0.79 3.70 10.08
N GLY A 75 2.04 4.17 10.18
CA GLY A 75 3.20 3.46 9.65
C GLY A 75 3.76 2.50 10.69
N THR A 76 3.87 1.23 10.34
CA THR A 76 4.53 0.19 11.13
C THR A 76 5.78 -0.30 10.39
N PRO A 77 6.72 -0.99 11.05
CA PRO A 77 7.85 -1.63 10.36
C PRO A 77 7.42 -2.61 9.25
N ARG A 78 6.20 -3.19 9.36
CA ARG A 78 5.65 -4.15 8.40
C ARG A 78 4.88 -3.49 7.25
N GLY A 79 4.53 -2.21 7.34
CA GLY A 79 3.71 -1.50 6.35
C GLY A 79 2.77 -0.49 6.97
N TYR A 80 1.88 0.06 6.16
CA TYR A 80 0.80 0.94 6.61
C TYR A 80 -0.41 0.13 7.06
N VAL A 81 -1.09 0.61 8.09
CA VAL A 81 -2.38 0.09 8.57
C VAL A 81 -3.36 1.25 8.69
N LEU A 82 -4.64 0.98 8.47
CA LEU A 82 -5.70 1.89 8.90
C LEU A 82 -6.15 1.45 10.28
N LEU A 83 -5.96 2.29 11.29
CA LEU A 83 -6.49 2.04 12.62
C LEU A 83 -7.96 2.47 12.62
N GLU A 84 -8.86 1.52 12.38
CA GLU A 84 -10.26 1.76 12.72
C GLU A 84 -10.36 1.86 14.25
N PRO A 85 -11.19 2.76 14.80
CA PRO A 85 -11.41 2.83 16.24
C PRO A 85 -11.96 1.48 16.71
N ALA A 86 -11.08 0.68 17.32
CA ALA A 86 -11.47 -0.58 17.92
C ALA A 86 -12.41 -0.30 19.10
N PRO A 87 -13.42 -1.15 19.34
CA PRO A 87 -14.20 -1.08 20.57
C PRO A 87 -13.25 -1.32 21.75
N ALA A 88 -13.00 -0.25 22.52
CA ALA A 88 -12.09 -0.14 23.66
C ALA A 88 -10.69 -0.76 23.46
N PRO A 89 -9.60 0.04 23.47
CA PRO A 89 -8.26 -0.55 23.46
C PRO A 89 -8.13 -1.54 24.62
N GLY A 90 -7.51 -2.69 24.38
CA GLY A 90 -7.13 -3.62 25.45
C GLY A 90 -6.25 -2.93 26.51
N PRO A 91 -5.91 -3.61 27.61
CA PRO A 91 -5.12 -3.01 28.69
C PRO A 91 -3.87 -2.29 28.16
N GLN A 92 -3.68 -1.02 28.53
CA GLN A 92 -2.51 -0.23 28.17
C GLN A 92 -1.72 0.13 29.44
N ALA A 93 -0.41 -0.05 29.40
CA ALA A 93 0.49 0.30 30.50
C ALA A 93 1.75 0.99 29.96
N VAL A 94 2.32 1.89 30.76
CA VAL A 94 3.59 2.57 30.47
C VAL A 94 4.65 2.03 31.42
N PHE A 95 5.77 1.56 30.87
CA PHE A 95 6.90 1.03 31.63
C PHE A 95 8.13 1.94 31.45
N ALA A 96 8.79 2.28 32.57
CA ALA A 96 10.08 2.96 32.53
C ALA A 96 11.19 1.91 32.38
N CYS A 97 11.82 1.86 31.19
CA CYS A 97 12.83 0.86 30.86
C CYS A 97 14.22 1.49 30.67
N ARG A 98 15.28 0.74 31.03
CA ARG A 98 16.68 1.13 30.81
C ARG A 98 17.54 -0.07 30.47
N HIS A 99 18.13 -0.08 29.27
CA HIS A 99 19.06 -1.10 28.80
C HIS A 99 20.18 -0.45 27.94
N ASP A 100 21.28 -1.17 27.73
CA ASP A 100 22.32 -0.78 26.78
C ASP A 100 21.99 -1.30 25.37
N ARG A 101 22.73 -0.92 24.32
CA ARG A 101 22.40 -1.34 22.93
C ARG A 101 22.32 -2.86 22.75
N ARG A 102 23.04 -3.64 23.55
CA ARG A 102 23.05 -5.10 23.48
C ARG A 102 21.77 -5.69 24.07
N GLY A 103 21.16 -5.01 25.05
CA GLY A 103 19.93 -5.43 25.72
C GLY A 103 18.63 -5.26 24.92
N THR A 104 18.61 -4.45 23.85
CA THR A 104 17.36 -4.11 23.12
C THR A 104 16.61 -5.35 22.63
N ARG A 105 17.33 -6.34 22.08
CA ARG A 105 16.70 -7.57 21.59
C ARG A 105 16.05 -8.36 22.73
N ALA A 106 16.73 -8.48 23.88
CA ALA A 106 16.22 -9.24 25.02
C ALA A 106 14.98 -8.57 25.63
N GLU A 107 15.00 -7.25 25.78
CA GLU A 107 13.86 -6.48 26.31
C GLU A 107 12.61 -6.61 25.42
N LEU A 108 12.75 -6.37 24.11
CA LEU A 108 11.62 -6.47 23.19
C LEU A 108 11.05 -7.88 23.11
N LEU A 109 11.88 -8.92 23.21
CA LEU A 109 11.42 -10.31 23.26
C LEU A 109 10.66 -10.61 24.55
N ALA A 110 11.14 -10.15 25.71
CA ALA A 110 10.46 -10.38 26.98
C ALA A 110 9.03 -9.79 26.98
N ILE A 111 8.81 -8.64 26.34
CA ILE A 111 7.48 -8.04 26.19
C ILE A 111 6.57 -8.94 25.35
N VAL A 112 7.06 -9.42 24.21
CA VAL A 112 6.30 -10.28 23.29
C VAL A 112 5.99 -11.65 23.92
N GLU A 113 6.92 -12.18 24.73
CA GLU A 113 6.75 -13.45 25.44
C GLU A 113 5.77 -13.34 26.62
N ALA A 114 5.69 -12.17 27.27
CA ALA A 114 4.82 -11.96 28.43
C ALA A 114 3.35 -11.62 28.09
N GLY A 115 3.07 -11.12 26.88
CA GLY A 115 1.71 -10.86 26.38
C GLY A 115 1.30 -9.39 26.46
#